data_AF-A0AAU9WYP8-F1
#
_entry.id   AF-A0AAU9WYP8-F1
#
_cell.length_a   1.000
_cell.length_b   1.000
_cell.length_c   1.000
_cell.angle_alpha   90.00
_cell.angle_beta   90.00
_cell.angle_gamma   90.00
#
_symmetry.space_group_name_H-M   'P 1'
#
loop_
_entity.id
_entity.type
_entity.pdbx_description
1 polymer ?
#
loop_
_entity_poly.entity_id
_entity_poly.type
_entity_poly.pdbx_seq_one_letter_code
_entity_poly.pdbx_strand_id
1 'polypeptide(L)'
;MRRRGDFKKVPLMISFTSNEGSTFLGPMAKSSFGLTENVNNGVSPSYFKTNETAVLIADALEFMYTPWPDNSDKYALRSQLVDLIGDYIFFAPSHEVADIHSKYALVYMYEFAHRSKTASLTPEWMGVVHDANALFDFGAPLTLPFFDDIDKDISLTIMELYTNFAKYGDPTPLPVSGVTWEKYDSSHRAYIRVDNKSKMAASFAPRRVAFWNNYHPKLIQVGFGTKITSAMKTRFGSVRGNTRRFDDLSMPIRAVDKFLGIPFAAPPVGELRFKPPQPPQVWNPSIYDASHFKDICIQDPEYNEFFWPNLSIPQSEDCLYLNVYSPHRNSSSKELFPVMVYIHGGGYEAGTPAVSPGDVIPLWGVVLVTIQYRLGPFGFITSGDVKAPGNYGMLDQVEALKWIQNNIEPFGGNSSAVTIFGESAGGSSVGLLLLSPLTKGLFHHAISNSGVDLSPFAIGSNEEV
;
A
#
# COMPACT_ATOMS: atom_id res chain seq x y z
N MET A 1 19.32 15.99 0.31
CA MET A 1 20.78 16.08 0.03
C MET A 1 21.06 16.31 -1.45
N ARG A 2 20.74 15.38 -2.37
CA ARG A 2 20.97 15.55 -3.82
C ARG A 2 20.44 16.88 -4.40
N ARG A 3 19.16 17.21 -4.19
CA ARG A 3 18.56 18.48 -4.69
C ARG A 3 19.21 19.77 -4.15
N ARG A 4 19.91 19.70 -3.01
CA ARG A 4 20.61 20.84 -2.41
C ARG A 4 22.08 20.92 -2.81
N GLY A 5 22.60 19.93 -3.55
CA GLY A 5 24.04 19.83 -3.84
C GLY A 5 24.88 19.29 -2.68
N ASP A 6 24.25 18.76 -1.61
CA ASP A 6 24.93 18.23 -0.42
C ASP A 6 25.44 16.81 -0.64
N PHE A 7 26.29 16.62 -1.64
CA PHE A 7 26.90 15.35 -1.98
C PHE A 7 28.26 15.57 -2.66
N LYS A 8 29.05 14.50 -2.82
CA LYS A 8 30.32 14.58 -3.53
C LYS A 8 30.08 14.86 -5.02
N LYS A 9 30.54 16.02 -5.49
CA LYS A 9 30.40 16.51 -6.88
C LYS A 9 31.48 15.88 -7.77
N VAL A 10 31.38 14.58 -7.99
CA VAL A 10 32.29 13.82 -8.85
C VAL A 10 31.59 13.48 -10.15
N PRO A 11 32.30 13.32 -11.28
CA PRO A 11 31.69 12.77 -12.49
C PRO A 11 30.93 11.48 -12.19
N LEU A 12 29.77 11.30 -12.83
CA LEU A 12 28.90 10.14 -12.63
C LEU A 12 28.56 9.48 -13.97
N MET A 13 28.72 8.15 -14.03
CA MET A 13 28.19 7.34 -15.11
C MET A 13 27.01 6.52 -14.59
N ILE A 14 25.91 6.50 -15.35
CA ILE A 14 24.69 5.74 -15.03
C ILE A 14 24.39 4.80 -16.19
N SER A 15 23.99 3.58 -15.88
CA SER A 15 23.57 2.58 -16.86
C SER A 15 22.26 1.92 -16.48
N PHE A 16 21.58 1.40 -17.48
CA PHE A 16 20.42 0.52 -17.36
C PHE A 16 20.33 -0.36 -18.60
N THR A 17 19.66 -1.50 -18.50
CA THR A 17 19.40 -2.38 -19.64
C THR A 17 18.11 -1.99 -20.36
N SER A 18 17.97 -2.31 -21.64
CA SER A 18 16.81 -1.87 -22.42
C SER A 18 15.48 -2.50 -21.97
N ASN A 19 15.50 -3.51 -21.11
CA ASN A 19 14.33 -4.31 -20.72
C ASN A 19 14.32 -4.68 -19.22
N GLU A 20 14.78 -3.78 -18.34
CA GLU A 20 14.96 -3.98 -16.89
C GLU A 20 13.83 -4.75 -16.19
N GLY A 21 12.57 -4.41 -16.49
CA GLY A 21 11.41 -4.96 -15.79
C GLY A 21 11.13 -6.44 -16.09
N SER A 22 11.69 -7.02 -17.16
CA SER A 22 11.31 -8.38 -17.59
C SER A 22 11.69 -9.45 -16.57
N THR A 23 12.85 -9.30 -15.92
CA THR A 23 13.32 -10.23 -14.87
C THR A 23 12.36 -10.27 -13.69
N PHE A 24 11.74 -9.14 -13.38
CA PHE A 24 10.89 -8.95 -12.21
C PHE A 24 9.42 -9.23 -12.49
N LEU A 25 9.00 -9.22 -13.77
CA LEU A 25 7.61 -9.42 -14.14
C LEU A 25 7.03 -10.70 -13.55
N GLY A 26 7.66 -11.87 -13.72
CA GLY A 26 7.13 -13.15 -13.21
C GLY A 26 6.95 -13.17 -11.67
N PRO A 27 8.00 -12.85 -10.89
CA PRO A 27 7.89 -12.75 -9.43
C PRO A 27 6.86 -11.72 -8.96
N MET A 28 6.83 -10.52 -9.55
CA MET A 28 5.91 -9.44 -9.16
C MET A 28 4.47 -9.69 -9.60
N ALA A 29 4.28 -10.28 -10.79
CA ALA A 29 3.01 -10.77 -11.30
C ALA A 29 2.30 -11.64 -10.26
N LYS A 30 3.02 -12.63 -9.73
CA LYS A 30 2.48 -13.56 -8.75
C LYS A 30 2.23 -12.91 -7.39
N SER A 31 3.19 -12.13 -6.88
CA SER A 31 3.13 -11.58 -5.52
C SER A 31 2.26 -10.34 -5.37
N SER A 32 2.16 -9.52 -6.41
CA SER A 32 1.52 -8.19 -6.36
C SER A 32 0.16 -8.17 -7.07
N PHE A 33 -0.06 -9.09 -8.02
CA PHE A 33 -1.28 -9.14 -8.84
C PHE A 33 -1.98 -10.51 -8.83
N GLY A 34 -1.58 -11.42 -7.92
CA GLY A 34 -2.27 -12.69 -7.68
C GLY A 34 -2.19 -13.69 -8.83
N LEU A 35 -1.18 -13.59 -9.69
CA LEU A 35 -1.18 -14.33 -10.95
C LEU A 35 -0.75 -15.77 -10.91
N THR A 36 -1.59 -16.56 -11.59
CA THR A 36 -1.41 -17.99 -11.85
C THR A 36 -1.08 -18.26 -13.32
N GLU A 37 -1.37 -17.32 -14.22
CA GLU A 37 -1.08 -17.44 -15.64
C GLU A 37 0.42 -17.36 -15.93
N ASN A 38 0.89 -18.19 -16.86
CA ASN A 38 2.28 -18.16 -17.30
C ASN A 38 2.52 -16.93 -18.20
N VAL A 39 3.28 -15.96 -17.68
CA VAL A 39 3.64 -14.71 -18.38
C VAL A 39 4.36 -14.93 -19.72
N ASN A 40 4.89 -16.13 -19.99
CA ASN A 40 5.45 -16.46 -21.30
C ASN A 40 4.40 -16.45 -22.42
N ASN A 41 3.11 -16.61 -22.10
CA ASN A 41 2.02 -16.62 -23.09
C ASN A 41 1.23 -15.30 -23.15
N GLY A 42 1.81 -14.19 -22.68
CA GLY A 42 1.14 -12.89 -22.56
C GLY A 42 0.40 -12.77 -21.22
N VAL A 43 -0.33 -11.66 -21.06
CA VAL A 43 -1.04 -11.29 -19.83
C VAL A 43 -2.45 -10.74 -20.19
N SER A 44 -3.49 -11.11 -19.43
CA SER A 44 -4.88 -10.62 -19.57
C SER A 44 -5.06 -9.10 -19.38
N PRO A 45 -6.02 -8.41 -20.02
CA PRO A 45 -6.32 -6.99 -19.78
C PRO A 45 -6.72 -6.64 -18.33
N SER A 46 -7.11 -7.62 -17.52
CA SER A 46 -7.55 -7.43 -16.14
C SER A 46 -6.47 -6.83 -15.21
N TYR A 47 -5.20 -6.76 -15.60
CA TYR A 47 -4.12 -6.17 -14.77
C TYR A 47 -4.22 -4.68 -14.53
N PHE A 48 -4.75 -3.96 -15.52
CA PHE A 48 -4.88 -2.53 -15.40
C PHE A 48 -6.13 -2.14 -14.60
N LYS A 49 -6.99 -3.12 -14.26
CA LYS A 49 -8.24 -2.92 -13.53
C LYS A 49 -8.07 -3.33 -12.08
N THR A 50 -7.74 -2.38 -11.21
CA THR A 50 -7.70 -2.64 -9.76
C THR A 50 -8.97 -2.11 -9.09
N ASN A 51 -9.59 -2.91 -8.21
CA ASN A 51 -10.78 -2.48 -7.49
C ASN A 51 -10.51 -1.58 -6.27
N GLU A 52 -9.30 -1.53 -5.68
CA GLU A 52 -9.18 -0.95 -4.34
C GLU A 52 -7.85 -0.26 -3.94
N THR A 53 -7.20 0.51 -4.81
CA THR A 53 -6.13 1.40 -4.32
C THR A 53 -6.16 2.76 -5.00
N ALA A 54 -6.77 3.73 -4.29
CA ALA A 54 -6.87 5.13 -4.68
C ALA A 54 -7.16 5.33 -6.18
N VAL A 55 -8.43 5.17 -6.57
CA VAL A 55 -9.00 5.27 -7.93
C VAL A 55 -8.13 6.08 -8.93
N LEU A 56 -7.68 7.28 -8.58
CA LEU A 56 -6.84 8.14 -9.43
C LEU A 56 -5.42 7.61 -9.78
N ILE A 57 -4.73 6.88 -8.89
CA ILE A 57 -3.39 6.33 -9.18
C ILE A 57 -3.54 5.13 -10.11
N ALA A 58 -4.50 4.25 -9.82
CA ALA A 58 -4.83 3.11 -10.68
C ALA A 58 -5.25 3.57 -12.08
N ASP A 59 -6.21 4.50 -12.17
CA ASP A 59 -6.66 5.08 -13.45
C ASP A 59 -5.49 5.70 -14.23
N ALA A 60 -4.57 6.37 -13.55
CA ALA A 60 -3.42 6.99 -14.17
C ALA A 60 -2.41 5.96 -14.69
N LEU A 61 -2.22 4.84 -13.98
CA LEU A 61 -1.36 3.74 -14.43
C LEU A 61 -2.00 2.98 -15.61
N GLU A 62 -3.31 2.71 -15.55
CA GLU A 62 -4.08 2.12 -16.65
C GLU A 62 -3.98 3.00 -17.90
N PHE A 63 -4.19 4.30 -17.75
CA PHE A 63 -4.07 5.26 -18.85
C PHE A 63 -2.67 5.23 -19.48
N MET A 64 -1.61 5.20 -18.66
CA MET A 64 -0.24 5.29 -19.13
C MET A 64 0.29 4.01 -19.79
N TYR A 65 -0.12 2.84 -19.31
CA TYR A 65 0.48 1.57 -19.69
C TYR A 65 -0.48 0.63 -20.44
N THR A 66 -1.76 0.95 -20.60
CA THR A 66 -2.60 0.19 -21.52
C THR A 66 -2.14 0.41 -22.97
N PRO A 67 -1.94 -0.66 -23.77
CA PRO A 67 -1.66 -0.52 -25.20
C PRO A 67 -2.94 -0.07 -25.91
N TRP A 68 -2.96 1.17 -26.39
CA TRP A 68 -4.09 1.72 -27.16
C TRP A 68 -3.76 1.70 -28.67
N PRO A 69 -4.73 1.44 -29.57
CA PRO A 69 -6.14 1.20 -29.30
C PRO A 69 -6.49 -0.26 -28.96
N ASP A 70 -5.62 -1.23 -29.29
CA ASP A 70 -5.85 -2.64 -29.01
C ASP A 70 -5.41 -3.00 -27.58
N ASN A 71 -6.30 -2.73 -26.64
CA ASN A 71 -6.11 -3.05 -25.22
C ASN A 71 -6.34 -4.52 -24.88
N SER A 72 -6.52 -5.38 -25.89
CA SER A 72 -6.73 -6.82 -25.74
C SER A 72 -5.51 -7.66 -26.12
N ASP A 73 -4.49 -7.06 -26.77
CA ASP A 73 -3.26 -7.75 -27.12
C ASP A 73 -2.45 -8.11 -25.87
N LYS A 74 -2.56 -9.37 -25.47
CA LYS A 74 -1.88 -9.95 -24.31
C LYS A 74 -0.35 -9.88 -24.36
N TYR A 75 0.27 -9.82 -25.54
CA TYR A 75 1.72 -9.69 -25.66
C TYR A 75 2.15 -8.23 -25.55
N ALA A 76 1.36 -7.31 -26.10
CA ALA A 76 1.57 -5.88 -25.91
C ALA A 76 1.36 -5.48 -24.44
N LEU A 77 0.30 -5.97 -23.80
CA LEU A 77 0.04 -5.78 -22.37
C LEU A 77 1.22 -6.27 -21.52
N ARG A 78 1.81 -7.42 -21.87
CA ARG A 78 3.00 -7.95 -21.18
C ARG A 78 4.17 -6.99 -21.31
N SER A 79 4.43 -6.50 -22.52
CA SER A 79 5.50 -5.53 -22.76
C SER A 79 5.29 -4.25 -21.94
N GLN A 80 4.04 -3.80 -21.81
CA GLN A 80 3.71 -2.60 -21.04
C GLN A 80 3.85 -2.80 -19.53
N LEU A 81 3.57 -3.98 -19.01
CA LEU A 81 3.87 -4.30 -17.59
C LEU A 81 5.37 -4.36 -17.34
N VAL A 82 6.16 -4.85 -18.30
CA VAL A 82 7.63 -4.78 -18.24
C VAL A 82 8.09 -3.32 -18.19
N ASP A 83 7.55 -2.46 -19.04
CA ASP A 83 7.84 -1.03 -19.03
C ASP A 83 7.43 -0.37 -17.70
N LEU A 84 6.26 -0.69 -17.16
CA LEU A 84 5.79 -0.16 -15.87
C LEU A 84 6.76 -0.48 -14.74
N ILE A 85 7.15 -1.75 -14.62
CA ILE A 85 8.08 -2.21 -13.58
C ILE A 85 9.47 -1.58 -13.78
N GLY A 86 9.96 -1.56 -15.02
CA GLY A 86 11.24 -0.96 -15.38
C GLY A 86 11.29 0.54 -15.09
N ASP A 87 10.24 1.26 -15.45
CA ASP A 87 10.13 2.70 -15.25
C ASP A 87 10.11 3.06 -13.76
N TYR A 88 9.33 2.34 -12.96
CA TYR A 88 9.20 2.61 -11.53
C TYR A 88 10.49 2.31 -10.75
N ILE A 89 11.13 1.17 -11.01
CA ILE A 89 12.26 0.68 -10.20
C ILE A 89 13.59 1.27 -10.70
N PHE A 90 13.78 1.39 -12.01
CA PHE A 90 15.11 1.64 -12.60
C PHE A 90 15.17 2.94 -13.41
N PHE A 91 14.29 3.11 -14.40
CA PHE A 91 14.46 4.21 -15.35
C PHE A 91 14.18 5.57 -14.72
N ALA A 92 13.02 5.77 -14.10
CA ALA A 92 12.65 7.08 -13.56
C ALA A 92 13.61 7.57 -12.44
N PRO A 93 13.98 6.73 -11.45
CA PRO A 93 14.96 7.12 -10.43
C PRO A 93 16.34 7.45 -11.01
N SER A 94 16.81 6.68 -11.99
CA SER A 94 18.10 6.92 -12.66
C SER A 94 18.13 8.27 -13.37
N HIS A 95 17.05 8.61 -14.08
CA HIS A 95 16.92 9.89 -14.77
C HIS A 95 16.73 11.07 -13.80
N GLU A 96 16.02 10.87 -12.68
CA GLU A 96 15.92 11.92 -11.65
C GLU A 96 17.30 12.22 -11.05
N VAL A 97 18.08 11.18 -10.76
CA VAL A 97 19.45 11.32 -10.28
C VAL A 97 20.32 12.04 -11.30
N ALA A 98 20.24 11.69 -12.59
CA ALA A 98 20.98 12.32 -13.67
C ALA A 98 20.62 13.82 -13.82
N ASP A 99 19.33 14.15 -13.81
CA ASP A 99 18.83 15.53 -13.89
C ASP A 99 19.32 16.40 -12.72
N ILE A 100 19.39 15.83 -11.51
CA ILE A 100 19.88 16.56 -10.34
C ILE A 100 21.41 16.68 -10.36
N HIS A 101 22.11 15.60 -10.69
CA HIS A 101 23.57 15.52 -10.59
C HIS A 101 24.28 16.34 -11.68
N SER A 102 23.72 16.38 -12.90
CA SER A 102 24.24 17.15 -14.05
C SER A 102 24.32 18.66 -13.79
N LYS A 103 23.59 19.18 -12.80
CA LYS A 103 23.68 20.57 -12.34
C LYS A 103 24.96 20.90 -11.58
N TYR A 104 25.66 19.88 -11.08
CA TYR A 104 26.78 20.03 -10.15
C TYR A 104 28.07 19.35 -10.61
N ALA A 105 27.98 18.31 -11.44
CA ALA A 105 29.10 17.57 -11.99
C ALA A 105 28.73 16.90 -13.32
N LEU A 106 29.74 16.43 -14.06
CA LEU A 106 29.54 15.75 -15.33
C LEU A 106 28.74 14.47 -15.14
N VAL A 107 27.76 14.23 -16.03
CA VAL A 107 26.98 12.99 -16.06
C VAL A 107 27.07 12.40 -17.46
N TYR A 108 27.27 11.08 -17.51
CA TYR A 108 27.15 10.27 -18.72
C TYR A 108 26.15 9.16 -18.45
N MET A 109 25.30 8.87 -19.43
CA MET A 109 24.27 7.84 -19.31
C MET A 109 24.31 6.92 -20.52
N TYR A 110 24.12 5.62 -20.31
CA TYR A 110 23.95 4.68 -21.41
C TYR A 110 22.86 3.64 -21.14
N GLU A 111 22.26 3.18 -22.22
CA GLU A 111 21.35 2.05 -22.26
C GLU A 111 22.10 0.86 -22.85
N PHE A 112 22.23 -0.24 -22.10
CA PHE A 112 22.72 -1.51 -22.63
C PHE A 112 21.58 -2.20 -23.39
N ALA A 113 21.66 -2.20 -24.71
CA ALA A 113 20.64 -2.73 -25.60
C ALA A 113 21.11 -3.95 -26.41
N HIS A 114 22.34 -4.40 -26.17
CA HIS A 114 22.90 -5.56 -26.85
C HIS A 114 22.41 -6.87 -26.23
N ARG A 115 21.90 -7.78 -27.07
CA ARG A 115 21.54 -9.14 -26.69
C ARG A 115 22.43 -10.13 -27.44
N SER A 116 23.28 -10.85 -26.72
CA SER A 116 24.14 -11.89 -27.33
C SER A 116 23.29 -12.96 -28.01
N LYS A 117 23.65 -13.32 -29.24
CA LYS A 117 22.96 -14.39 -29.99
C LYS A 117 23.34 -15.78 -29.51
N THR A 118 24.52 -15.91 -28.90
CA THR A 118 25.11 -17.21 -28.56
C THR A 118 25.13 -17.46 -27.06
N ALA A 119 25.06 -16.42 -26.22
CA ALA A 119 25.13 -16.54 -24.76
C ALA A 119 23.80 -16.23 -24.03
N SER A 120 22.77 -15.74 -24.70
CA SER A 120 21.49 -15.40 -24.03
C SER A 120 20.64 -16.64 -23.72
N LEU A 121 20.32 -16.85 -22.44
CA LEU A 121 19.52 -18.00 -21.96
C LEU A 121 18.04 -17.67 -21.66
N THR A 122 17.64 -16.40 -21.73
CA THR A 122 16.27 -15.97 -21.43
C THR A 122 15.37 -16.04 -22.68
N PRO A 123 14.05 -16.20 -22.54
CA PRO A 123 13.11 -16.06 -23.66
C PRO A 123 13.27 -14.76 -24.44
N GLU A 124 13.03 -14.80 -25.76
CA GLU A 124 13.20 -13.64 -26.66
C GLU A 124 12.40 -12.41 -26.22
N TRP A 125 11.17 -12.62 -25.72
CA TRP A 125 10.30 -11.54 -25.24
C TRP A 125 10.87 -10.75 -24.07
N MET A 126 11.82 -11.32 -23.32
CA MET A 126 12.45 -10.63 -22.19
C MET A 126 13.48 -9.60 -22.65
N GLY A 127 13.88 -9.58 -23.93
CA GLY A 127 14.84 -8.61 -24.44
C GLY A 127 16.18 -8.65 -23.70
N VAL A 128 16.75 -7.47 -23.41
CA VAL A 128 17.98 -7.35 -22.61
C VAL A 128 17.60 -7.16 -21.15
N VAL A 129 17.74 -8.25 -20.40
CA VAL A 129 17.26 -8.36 -19.02
C VAL A 129 18.16 -7.61 -18.04
N HIS A 130 17.65 -7.33 -16.83
CA HIS A 130 18.46 -6.84 -15.71
C HIS A 130 19.74 -7.67 -15.54
N ASP A 131 20.86 -7.00 -15.28
CA ASP A 131 22.20 -7.59 -15.09
C ASP A 131 22.90 -8.13 -16.37
N ALA A 132 22.27 -8.06 -17.55
CA ALA A 132 22.85 -8.59 -18.79
C ALA A 132 24.17 -7.91 -19.21
N ASN A 133 24.40 -6.65 -18.83
CA ASN A 133 25.63 -5.92 -19.14
C ASN A 133 26.83 -6.39 -18.31
N ALA A 134 26.62 -6.96 -17.12
CA ALA A 134 27.71 -7.25 -16.18
C ALA A 134 28.80 -8.15 -16.78
N LEU A 135 28.42 -9.14 -17.59
CA LEU A 135 29.39 -10.01 -18.27
C LEU A 135 30.29 -9.25 -19.25
N PHE A 136 29.76 -8.23 -19.92
CA PHE A 136 30.50 -7.40 -20.88
C PHE A 136 31.40 -6.40 -20.17
N ASP A 137 30.93 -5.82 -19.06
CA ASP A 137 31.69 -4.86 -18.24
C ASP A 137 33.05 -5.44 -17.76
N PHE A 138 33.12 -6.77 -17.59
CA PHE A 138 34.31 -7.48 -17.11
C PHE A 138 35.05 -8.31 -18.18
N GLY A 139 34.72 -8.18 -19.46
CA GLY A 139 35.48 -8.87 -20.51
C GLY A 139 35.18 -10.37 -20.66
N ALA A 140 34.05 -10.87 -20.14
CA ALA A 140 33.70 -12.29 -20.30
C ALA A 140 33.67 -12.75 -21.77
N PRO A 141 33.18 -11.94 -22.74
CA PRO A 141 33.27 -12.27 -24.17
C PRO A 141 34.68 -12.53 -24.72
N LEU A 142 35.71 -11.99 -24.09
CA LEU A 142 37.10 -12.16 -24.52
C LEU A 142 37.73 -13.45 -24.00
N THR A 143 37.13 -14.07 -22.99
CA THR A 143 37.72 -15.19 -22.24
C THR A 143 36.89 -16.47 -22.32
N LEU A 144 35.58 -16.36 -22.56
CA LEU A 144 34.66 -17.49 -22.61
C LEU A 144 34.32 -17.88 -24.06
N PRO A 145 34.22 -19.18 -24.38
CA PRO A 145 34.20 -19.66 -25.77
C PRO A 145 32.85 -19.52 -26.48
N PHE A 146 31.80 -19.07 -25.80
CA PHE A 146 30.42 -19.05 -26.29
C PHE A 146 29.93 -17.66 -26.73
N PHE A 147 30.82 -16.67 -26.81
CA PHE A 147 30.53 -15.33 -27.31
C PHE A 147 31.05 -15.16 -28.74
N ASP A 148 30.30 -14.44 -29.58
CA ASP A 148 30.70 -14.16 -30.95
C ASP A 148 31.60 -12.92 -31.05
N ASP A 149 32.05 -12.56 -32.26
CA ASP A 149 32.94 -11.40 -32.44
C ASP A 149 32.22 -10.07 -32.18
N ILE A 150 30.90 -10.00 -32.36
CA ILE A 150 30.12 -8.81 -32.01
C ILE A 150 30.12 -8.63 -30.50
N ASP A 151 29.91 -9.71 -29.75
CA ASP A 151 29.95 -9.70 -28.29
C ASP A 151 31.31 -9.20 -27.76
N LYS A 152 32.40 -9.62 -28.41
CA LYS A 152 33.77 -9.16 -28.09
C LYS A 152 33.95 -7.68 -28.36
N ASP A 153 33.48 -7.19 -29.51
CA ASP A 153 33.58 -5.78 -29.87
C ASP A 153 32.79 -4.88 -28.91
N ILE A 154 31.60 -5.32 -28.49
CA ILE A 154 30.79 -4.63 -27.48
C ILE A 154 31.49 -4.59 -26.12
N SER A 155 32.05 -5.73 -25.70
CA SER A 155 32.82 -5.84 -24.45
C SER A 155 34.03 -4.90 -24.44
N LEU A 156 34.82 -4.90 -25.51
CA LEU A 156 35.96 -3.99 -25.68
C LEU A 156 35.51 -2.53 -25.64
N THR A 157 34.42 -2.19 -26.33
CA THR A 157 33.84 -0.84 -26.34
C THR A 157 33.47 -0.39 -24.93
N ILE A 158 32.72 -1.20 -24.17
CA ILE A 158 32.30 -0.85 -22.80
C ILE A 158 33.50 -0.72 -21.87
N MET A 159 34.43 -1.68 -21.92
CA MET A 159 35.64 -1.64 -21.10
C MET A 159 36.48 -0.40 -21.40
N GLU A 160 36.61 -0.01 -22.67
CA GLU A 160 37.30 1.22 -23.05
C GLU A 160 36.59 2.45 -22.51
N LEU A 161 35.26 2.54 -22.67
CA LEU A 161 34.45 3.64 -22.12
C LEU A 161 34.57 3.77 -20.60
N TYR A 162 34.48 2.66 -19.87
CA TYR A 162 34.59 2.61 -18.41
C TYR A 162 35.99 3.01 -17.94
N THR A 163 37.03 2.46 -18.58
CA THR A 163 38.42 2.76 -18.19
C THR A 163 38.82 4.18 -18.57
N ASN A 164 38.32 4.73 -19.68
CA ASN A 164 38.49 6.14 -20.02
C ASN A 164 37.81 7.04 -18.99
N PHE A 165 36.58 6.74 -18.61
CA PHE A 165 35.89 7.49 -17.57
C PHE A 165 36.64 7.44 -16.24
N ALA A 166 37.17 6.28 -15.85
CA ALA A 166 37.97 6.15 -14.62
C ALA A 166 39.29 6.95 -14.66
N LYS A 167 39.95 7.04 -15.82
CA LYS A 167 41.21 7.77 -16.00
C LYS A 167 41.01 9.28 -16.14
N TYR A 168 39.95 9.71 -16.83
CA TYR A 168 39.81 11.07 -17.34
C TYR A 168 38.54 11.78 -16.88
N GLY A 169 37.57 11.07 -16.31
CA GLY A 169 36.23 11.60 -16.05
C GLY A 169 35.40 11.85 -17.32
N ASP A 170 35.91 11.40 -18.47
CA ASP A 170 35.29 11.48 -19.80
C ASP A 170 35.38 10.08 -20.43
N PRO A 171 34.27 9.45 -20.82
CA PRO A 171 34.28 8.12 -21.46
C PRO A 171 34.87 8.12 -22.87
N THR A 172 34.85 9.26 -23.56
CA THR A 172 35.33 9.41 -24.95
C THR A 172 36.23 10.64 -25.09
N PRO A 173 37.40 10.68 -24.40
CA PRO A 173 38.38 11.74 -24.61
C PRO A 173 38.87 11.77 -26.07
N LEU A 174 38.83 10.62 -26.73
CA LEU A 174 38.82 10.43 -28.18
C LEU A 174 37.58 9.58 -28.53
N PRO A 175 37.09 9.64 -29.78
CA PRO A 175 35.97 8.79 -30.21
C PRO A 175 36.28 7.29 -29.98
N VAL A 176 35.35 6.58 -29.33
CA VAL A 176 35.43 5.13 -29.09
C VAL A 176 34.42 4.45 -29.99
N SER A 177 34.87 3.49 -30.80
CA SER A 177 34.02 2.76 -31.77
C SER A 177 33.19 3.70 -32.66
N GLY A 178 33.75 4.86 -33.04
CA GLY A 178 33.10 5.86 -33.90
C GLY A 178 32.09 6.76 -33.19
N VAL A 179 31.96 6.67 -31.87
CA VAL A 179 31.03 7.49 -31.07
C VAL A 179 31.80 8.45 -30.17
N THR A 180 31.33 9.70 -30.13
CA THR A 180 31.73 10.69 -29.12
C THR A 180 30.54 10.88 -28.18
N TRP A 181 30.74 10.64 -26.89
CA TRP A 181 29.69 10.65 -25.89
C TRP A 181 29.34 12.07 -25.50
N GLU A 182 28.12 12.47 -25.84
CA GLU A 182 27.59 13.76 -25.39
C GLU A 182 27.26 13.71 -23.89
N LYS A 183 27.60 14.77 -23.18
CA LYS A 183 27.32 14.90 -21.75
C LYS A 183 25.81 14.96 -21.53
N TYR A 184 25.35 14.31 -20.48
CA TYR A 184 23.96 14.41 -20.07
C TYR A 184 23.69 15.79 -19.46
N ASP A 185 22.67 16.47 -19.97
CA ASP A 185 22.03 17.62 -19.32
C ASP A 185 20.52 17.42 -19.23
N SER A 186 19.87 18.12 -18.30
CA SER A 186 18.43 17.93 -18.04
C SER A 186 17.50 18.38 -19.18
N SER A 187 18.00 19.12 -20.18
CA SER A 187 17.21 19.59 -21.32
C SER A 187 17.26 18.64 -22.51
N HIS A 188 18.44 18.14 -22.88
CA HIS A 188 18.59 17.19 -23.99
C HIS A 188 18.49 15.73 -23.53
N ARG A 189 19.01 15.43 -22.33
CA ARG A 189 19.09 14.08 -21.73
C ARG A 189 19.74 13.06 -22.67
N ALA A 190 20.94 13.41 -23.12
CA ALA A 190 21.73 12.58 -24.03
C ALA A 190 22.18 11.28 -23.36
N TYR A 191 22.12 10.17 -24.09
CA TYR A 191 22.66 8.88 -23.67
C TYR A 191 23.17 8.07 -24.88
N ILE A 192 24.12 7.16 -24.65
CA ILE A 192 24.49 6.20 -25.70
C ILE A 192 23.59 4.97 -25.58
N ARG A 193 23.01 4.53 -26.69
CA ARG A 193 22.45 3.18 -26.78
C ARG A 193 23.55 2.24 -27.26
N VAL A 194 24.01 1.35 -26.38
CA VAL A 194 25.06 0.37 -26.68
C VAL A 194 24.44 -0.86 -27.31
N ASP A 195 24.77 -1.09 -28.57
CA ASP A 195 24.39 -2.25 -29.38
C ASP A 195 25.43 -2.42 -30.51
N ASN A 196 25.25 -3.40 -31.40
CA ASN A 196 26.13 -3.68 -32.55
C ASN A 196 26.47 -2.44 -33.39
N LYS A 197 25.58 -1.44 -33.40
CA LYS A 197 25.75 -0.11 -33.97
C LYS A 197 25.39 0.91 -32.91
N SER A 198 26.31 1.07 -31.96
CA SER A 198 26.16 2.01 -30.87
C SER A 198 26.01 3.43 -31.41
N LYS A 199 25.09 4.20 -30.81
CA LYS A 199 24.78 5.56 -31.26
C LYS A 199 24.29 6.44 -30.11
N MET A 200 24.47 7.75 -30.27
CA MET A 200 23.82 8.74 -29.42
C MET A 200 22.30 8.68 -29.62
N ALA A 201 21.60 8.81 -28.50
CA ALA A 201 20.16 8.97 -28.39
C ALA A 201 19.87 10.02 -27.30
N ALA A 202 18.63 10.43 -27.18
CA ALA A 202 18.24 11.48 -26.25
C ALA A 202 16.81 11.25 -25.76
N SER A 203 16.52 11.74 -24.55
CA SER A 203 15.16 11.76 -24.00
C SER A 203 14.49 10.38 -23.98
N PHE A 204 15.09 9.41 -23.29
CA PHE A 204 14.51 8.07 -23.10
C PHE A 204 13.10 8.16 -22.50
N ALA A 205 12.13 7.52 -23.17
CA ALA A 205 10.72 7.40 -22.76
C ALA A 205 10.15 8.64 -22.03
N PRO A 206 10.14 9.83 -22.68
CA PRO A 206 10.07 11.11 -21.97
C PRO A 206 8.75 11.30 -21.21
N ARG A 207 7.65 10.74 -21.72
CA ARG A 207 6.34 10.76 -21.04
C ARG A 207 6.29 9.85 -19.82
N ARG A 208 6.91 8.67 -19.88
CA ARG A 208 6.90 7.71 -18.77
C ARG A 208 7.81 8.15 -17.63
N VAL A 209 9.00 8.67 -17.97
CA VAL A 209 9.90 9.30 -17.00
C VAL A 209 9.23 10.53 -16.36
N ALA A 210 8.57 11.38 -17.15
CA ALA A 210 7.84 12.53 -16.61
C ALA A 210 6.64 12.13 -15.75
N PHE A 211 5.94 11.03 -16.09
CA PHE A 211 4.86 10.48 -15.28
C PHE A 211 5.38 10.17 -13.88
N TRP A 212 6.43 9.37 -13.74
CA TRP A 212 6.95 8.97 -12.44
C TRP A 212 7.66 10.09 -11.66
N ASN A 213 8.42 10.96 -12.33
CA ASN A 213 9.21 11.99 -11.64
C ASN A 213 8.43 13.28 -11.36
N ASN A 214 7.37 13.58 -12.13
CA ASN A 214 6.62 14.83 -12.01
C ASN A 214 5.14 14.65 -11.68
N TYR A 215 4.45 13.66 -12.25
CA TYR A 215 3.00 13.51 -12.11
C TYR A 215 2.64 12.63 -10.91
N HIS A 216 3.23 11.44 -10.79
CA HIS A 216 3.00 10.50 -9.70
C HIS A 216 3.26 11.09 -8.29
N PRO A 217 4.32 11.88 -8.02
CA PRO A 217 4.49 12.51 -6.72
C PRO A 217 3.39 13.52 -6.41
N LYS A 218 2.79 14.15 -7.42
CA LYS A 218 1.63 15.01 -7.25
C LYS A 218 0.40 14.19 -6.93
N LEU A 219 0.19 13.04 -7.59
CA LEU A 219 -0.90 12.12 -7.26
C LEU A 219 -0.83 11.63 -5.80
N ILE A 220 0.37 11.31 -5.31
CA ILE A 220 0.58 10.96 -3.89
C ILE A 220 0.32 12.17 -2.97
N GLN A 221 0.68 13.38 -3.41
CA GLN A 221 0.44 14.62 -2.68
C GLN A 221 -1.01 15.10 -2.73
N VAL A 222 -1.81 14.63 -3.70
CA VAL A 222 -3.27 14.76 -3.70
C VAL A 222 -3.84 13.78 -2.66
N GLY A 223 -3.35 13.89 -1.43
CA GLY A 223 -4.06 13.47 -0.23
C GLY A 223 -5.02 14.60 0.14
N PHE A 224 -6.31 14.31 0.17
CA PHE A 224 -7.33 15.28 0.56
C PHE A 224 -7.06 15.84 1.97
N GLY A 225 -6.67 17.12 2.04
CA GLY A 225 -6.67 17.95 3.26
C GLY A 225 -5.36 17.97 4.06
N THR A 226 -4.91 19.18 4.40
CA THR A 226 -3.84 19.48 5.37
C THR A 226 -3.92 18.64 6.65
N LYS A 227 -2.93 17.76 6.90
CA LYS A 227 -2.77 17.05 8.17
C LYS A 227 -2.30 18.00 9.27
N ILE A 228 -3.21 18.42 10.13
CA ILE A 228 -2.87 18.78 11.52
C ILE A 228 -2.84 17.46 12.31
N THR A 229 -1.87 17.28 13.19
CA THR A 229 -1.76 16.08 14.03
C THR A 229 -2.27 16.39 15.43
N SER A 230 -3.35 15.72 15.83
CA SER A 230 -3.91 15.82 17.18
C SER A 230 -3.38 14.68 18.04
N ALA A 231 -2.91 14.98 19.26
CA ALA A 231 -2.55 13.98 20.25
C ALA A 231 -3.57 13.95 21.39
N MET A 232 -4.15 12.79 21.69
CA MET A 232 -5.15 12.61 22.74
C MET A 232 -4.66 11.63 23.80
N LYS A 233 -4.96 11.88 25.08
CA LYS A 233 -4.53 11.02 26.19
C LYS A 233 -5.57 9.94 26.46
N THR A 234 -5.17 8.67 26.50
CA THR A 234 -5.98 7.54 26.98
C THR A 234 -5.40 7.04 28.32
N ARG A 235 -6.09 6.10 28.98
CA ARG A 235 -5.58 5.44 30.20
C ARG A 235 -4.30 4.62 29.96
N PHE A 236 -4.04 4.23 28.71
CA PHE A 236 -2.90 3.41 28.31
C PHE A 236 -1.72 4.23 27.75
N GLY A 237 -1.92 5.55 27.54
CA GLY A 237 -0.93 6.50 27.05
C GLY A 237 -1.51 7.43 25.99
N SER A 238 -0.69 8.23 25.30
CA SER A 238 -1.20 9.18 24.29
C SER A 238 -1.33 8.51 22.92
N VAL A 239 -2.31 8.93 22.12
CA VAL A 239 -2.49 8.50 20.72
C VAL A 239 -2.37 9.70 19.78
N ARG A 240 -1.73 9.53 18.63
CA ARG A 240 -1.59 10.57 17.60
C ARG A 240 -2.44 10.21 16.38
N GLY A 241 -3.28 11.14 15.93
CA GLY A 241 -4.16 10.98 14.76
C GLY A 241 -3.87 11.98 13.64
N ASN A 242 -4.78 12.05 12.67
CA ASN A 242 -4.76 13.03 11.56
C ASN A 242 -6.06 13.85 11.54
N THR A 243 -6.00 15.11 11.10
CA THR A 243 -7.20 15.91 10.80
C THR A 243 -7.51 15.90 9.30
N ARG A 244 -8.78 15.73 8.91
CA ARG A 244 -9.29 15.92 7.55
C ARG A 244 -10.27 17.09 7.51
N ARG A 245 -10.12 17.99 6.54
CA ARG A 245 -11.01 19.14 6.33
C ARG A 245 -11.97 18.90 5.16
N PHE A 246 -13.18 19.42 5.29
CA PHE A 246 -14.27 19.33 4.32
C PHE A 246 -14.74 20.75 3.98
N ASP A 247 -14.03 21.38 3.04
CA ASP A 247 -14.31 22.78 2.65
C ASP A 247 -15.50 22.90 1.69
N ASP A 248 -15.82 21.84 0.95
CA ASP A 248 -16.90 21.81 -0.04
C ASP A 248 -18.29 21.53 0.56
N LEU A 249 -18.35 21.13 1.83
CA LEU A 249 -19.60 20.83 2.54
C LEU A 249 -20.00 22.00 3.44
N SER A 250 -21.22 22.51 3.26
CA SER A 250 -21.76 23.60 4.08
C SER A 250 -22.27 23.09 5.43
N MET A 251 -21.37 22.58 6.26
CA MET A 251 -21.65 22.06 7.61
C MET A 251 -21.09 22.98 8.70
N PRO A 252 -21.68 22.98 9.93
CA PRO A 252 -21.18 23.76 11.06
C PRO A 252 -19.76 23.33 11.48
N ILE A 253 -19.51 22.02 11.50
CA ILE A 253 -18.19 21.44 11.66
C ILE A 253 -17.63 21.19 10.27
N ARG A 254 -16.38 21.61 10.02
CA ARG A 254 -15.71 21.50 8.71
C ARG A 254 -14.42 20.68 8.76
N ALA A 255 -14.06 20.16 9.92
CA ALA A 255 -12.88 19.33 10.08
C ALA A 255 -13.15 18.20 11.07
N VAL A 256 -12.53 17.05 10.84
CA VAL A 256 -12.68 15.83 11.64
C VAL A 256 -11.30 15.30 11.99
N ASP A 257 -11.07 15.06 13.27
CA ASP A 257 -9.89 14.37 13.78
C ASP A 257 -10.15 12.86 13.75
N LYS A 258 -9.25 12.11 13.12
CA LYS A 258 -9.32 10.65 13.02
C LYS A 258 -8.14 9.97 13.69
N PHE A 259 -8.46 8.95 14.46
CA PHE A 259 -7.53 8.07 15.17
C PHE A 259 -7.88 6.65 14.77
N LEU A 260 -7.00 6.03 14.00
CA LEU A 260 -7.22 4.73 13.38
C LEU A 260 -6.34 3.69 14.09
N GLY A 261 -6.90 2.51 14.35
CA GLY A 261 -6.12 1.40 14.89
C GLY A 261 -5.74 1.52 16.37
N ILE A 262 -6.61 2.07 17.23
CA ILE A 262 -6.33 2.13 18.68
C ILE A 262 -6.57 0.76 19.30
N PRO A 263 -5.61 0.15 20.01
CA PRO A 263 -5.83 -1.15 20.67
C PRO A 263 -6.78 -0.98 21.85
N PHE A 264 -7.84 -1.77 21.89
CA PHE A 264 -8.77 -1.81 23.04
C PHE A 264 -8.60 -3.06 23.91
N ALA A 265 -7.91 -4.08 23.40
CA ALA A 265 -7.57 -5.32 24.10
C ALA A 265 -6.16 -5.80 23.71
N ALA A 266 -5.60 -6.72 24.47
CA ALA A 266 -4.36 -7.41 24.13
C ALA A 266 -4.56 -8.31 22.90
N PRO A 267 -3.52 -8.49 22.04
CA PRO A 267 -3.60 -9.38 20.89
C PRO A 267 -4.00 -10.80 21.31
N PRO A 268 -5.10 -11.38 20.76
CA PRO A 268 -5.61 -12.68 21.16
C PRO A 268 -4.82 -13.85 20.52
N VAL A 269 -3.49 -13.78 20.56
CA VAL A 269 -2.57 -14.73 19.95
C VAL A 269 -2.03 -15.75 20.96
N GLY A 270 -1.59 -16.91 20.47
CA GLY A 270 -0.95 -17.95 21.29
C GLY A 270 -1.86 -18.37 22.44
N GLU A 271 -1.39 -18.21 23.68
CA GLU A 271 -2.14 -18.55 24.88
C GLU A 271 -3.42 -17.74 25.09
N LEU A 272 -3.63 -16.62 24.38
CA LEU A 272 -4.86 -15.83 24.44
C LEU A 272 -5.89 -16.22 23.37
N ARG A 273 -5.54 -17.11 22.44
CA ARG A 273 -6.46 -17.63 21.44
C ARG A 273 -7.60 -18.40 22.14
N PHE A 274 -8.83 -18.18 21.68
CA PHE A 274 -10.05 -18.78 22.26
C PHE A 274 -10.23 -18.49 23.76
N LYS A 275 -9.84 -17.29 24.20
CA LYS A 275 -10.09 -16.78 25.55
C LYS A 275 -10.79 -15.42 25.53
N PRO A 276 -11.48 -15.02 26.62
CA PRO A 276 -11.98 -13.66 26.77
C PRO A 276 -10.87 -12.62 26.59
N PRO A 277 -11.17 -11.47 25.95
CA PRO A 277 -10.19 -10.41 25.72
C PRO A 277 -9.58 -9.94 27.04
N GLN A 278 -8.29 -9.64 27.02
CA GLN A 278 -7.56 -9.07 28.16
C GLN A 278 -7.23 -7.60 27.90
N PRO A 279 -7.04 -6.78 28.95
CA PRO A 279 -6.65 -5.39 28.76
C PRO A 279 -5.36 -5.24 27.94
N PRO A 280 -5.22 -4.18 27.10
CA PRO A 280 -4.01 -3.94 26.33
C PRO A 280 -2.85 -3.52 27.25
N GLN A 281 -1.62 -3.71 26.77
CA GLN A 281 -0.44 -3.19 27.46
C GLN A 281 -0.39 -1.65 27.36
N VAL A 282 0.16 -1.01 28.40
CA VAL A 282 0.46 0.43 28.38
C VAL A 282 1.49 0.72 27.27
N TRP A 283 1.29 1.80 26.51
CA TRP A 283 2.14 2.12 25.36
C TRP A 283 3.59 2.40 25.79
N ASN A 284 4.55 1.81 25.07
CA ASN A 284 5.97 2.12 25.21
C ASN A 284 6.59 2.25 23.80
N PRO A 285 7.00 3.46 23.34
CA PRO A 285 6.99 4.75 24.05
C PRO A 285 5.56 5.28 24.31
N SER A 286 5.45 6.32 25.15
CA SER A 286 4.17 6.85 25.68
C SER A 286 3.21 7.48 24.65
N ILE A 287 3.59 7.53 23.37
CA ILE A 287 2.77 7.99 22.25
C ILE A 287 2.63 6.86 21.22
N TYR A 288 1.41 6.40 21.03
CA TYR A 288 1.01 5.42 20.01
C TYR A 288 0.60 6.14 18.71
N ASP A 289 1.07 5.67 17.57
CA ASP A 289 0.69 6.21 16.26
C ASP A 289 -0.61 5.58 15.78
N ALA A 290 -1.71 6.33 15.89
CA ALA A 290 -3.05 5.94 15.47
C ALA A 290 -3.45 6.66 14.17
N SER A 291 -2.53 6.74 13.21
CA SER A 291 -2.75 7.46 11.95
C SER A 291 -3.16 6.56 10.76
N HIS A 292 -3.16 5.24 10.96
CA HIS A 292 -3.42 4.22 9.94
C HIS A 292 -4.32 3.10 10.48
N PHE A 293 -5.10 2.46 9.60
CA PHE A 293 -5.83 1.25 9.98
C PHE A 293 -4.85 0.13 10.34
N LYS A 294 -5.32 -0.80 11.19
CA LYS A 294 -4.62 -2.03 11.55
C LYS A 294 -5.22 -3.20 10.80
N ASP A 295 -4.51 -4.32 10.82
CA ASP A 295 -4.91 -5.57 10.19
C ASP A 295 -6.33 -5.98 10.62
N ILE A 296 -7.08 -6.57 9.69
CA ILE A 296 -8.44 -7.04 9.97
C ILE A 296 -8.41 -8.44 10.57
N CYS A 297 -9.48 -8.86 11.25
CA CYS A 297 -9.53 -10.21 11.81
C CYS A 297 -9.46 -11.27 10.71
N ILE A 298 -8.86 -12.40 11.04
CA ILE A 298 -8.90 -13.59 10.18
C ILE A 298 -10.36 -13.96 9.92
N GLN A 299 -10.69 -14.14 8.65
CA GLN A 299 -12.06 -14.38 8.19
C GLN A 299 -12.11 -15.41 7.07
N ASP A 300 -13.30 -15.95 6.83
CA ASP A 300 -13.55 -16.88 5.74
C ASP A 300 -13.31 -16.20 4.38
N PRO A 301 -12.39 -16.72 3.54
CA PRO A 301 -12.06 -16.10 2.26
C PRO A 301 -13.21 -16.18 1.24
N GLU A 302 -14.02 -17.24 1.25
CA GLU A 302 -15.16 -17.39 0.35
C GLU A 302 -16.29 -16.43 0.74
N TYR A 303 -16.55 -16.32 2.05
CA TYR A 303 -17.56 -15.41 2.57
C TYR A 303 -17.16 -13.94 2.38
N ASN A 304 -15.88 -13.60 2.60
CA ASN A 304 -15.35 -12.26 2.32
C ASN A 304 -15.47 -11.92 0.82
N GLU A 305 -15.07 -12.83 -0.07
CA GLU A 305 -15.18 -12.60 -1.53
C GLU A 305 -16.63 -12.44 -1.99
N PHE A 306 -17.58 -13.12 -1.35
CA PHE A 306 -19.00 -12.99 -1.68
C PHE A 306 -19.56 -11.58 -1.38
N PHE A 307 -19.23 -11.00 -0.23
CA PHE A 307 -19.75 -9.68 0.18
C PHE A 307 -18.86 -8.51 -0.26
N TRP A 308 -17.54 -8.71 -0.35
CA TRP A 308 -16.54 -7.70 -0.69
C TRP A 308 -15.54 -8.24 -1.72
N PRO A 309 -15.97 -8.43 -2.98
CA PRO A 309 -15.13 -9.05 -4.00
C PRO A 309 -13.89 -8.20 -4.31
N ASN A 310 -12.72 -8.83 -4.33
CA ASN A 310 -11.40 -8.20 -4.50
C ASN A 310 -10.92 -7.30 -3.34
N LEU A 311 -11.57 -7.35 -2.18
CA LEU A 311 -11.08 -6.67 -0.97
C LEU A 311 -9.87 -7.39 -0.40
N SER A 312 -8.70 -6.77 -0.50
CA SER A 312 -7.42 -7.33 -0.02
C SER A 312 -6.80 -6.44 1.04
N ILE A 313 -7.19 -6.67 2.30
CA ILE A 313 -6.60 -6.03 3.47
C ILE A 313 -5.84 -7.10 4.28
N PRO A 314 -4.62 -6.81 4.79
CA PRO A 314 -3.89 -7.73 5.65
C PRO A 314 -4.75 -8.24 6.81
N GLN A 315 -4.76 -9.56 6.99
CA GLN A 315 -5.48 -10.23 8.08
C GLN A 315 -4.51 -10.69 9.17
N SER A 316 -4.94 -10.61 10.42
CA SER A 316 -4.16 -11.04 11.59
C SER A 316 -5.09 -11.47 12.73
N GLU A 317 -4.61 -12.35 13.61
CA GLU A 317 -5.25 -12.56 14.91
C GLU A 317 -5.10 -11.34 15.82
N ASP A 318 -4.02 -10.57 15.65
CA ASP A 318 -3.88 -9.24 16.26
C ASP A 318 -4.77 -8.25 15.52
N CYS A 319 -6.07 -8.25 15.84
CA CYS A 319 -7.09 -7.44 15.17
C CYS A 319 -8.01 -6.65 16.12
N LEU A 320 -7.78 -6.68 17.44
CA LEU A 320 -8.64 -6.04 18.45
C LEU A 320 -8.39 -4.53 18.58
N TYR A 321 -8.74 -3.81 17.52
CA TYR A 321 -8.58 -2.38 17.35
C TYR A 321 -9.91 -1.67 17.12
N LEU A 322 -9.95 -0.39 17.49
CA LEU A 322 -11.06 0.51 17.16
C LEU A 322 -10.56 1.80 16.52
N ASN A 323 -11.44 2.49 15.82
CA ASN A 323 -11.18 3.80 15.22
C ASN A 323 -12.11 4.84 15.84
N VAL A 324 -11.60 6.06 16.04
CA VAL A 324 -12.36 7.21 16.55
C VAL A 324 -12.32 8.34 15.53
N TYR A 325 -13.48 8.83 15.14
CA TYR A 325 -13.67 10.00 14.29
C TYR A 325 -14.42 11.05 15.09
N SER A 326 -13.79 12.20 15.33
CA SER A 326 -14.31 13.23 16.21
C SER A 326 -14.37 14.58 15.49
N PRO A 327 -15.40 15.41 15.75
CA PRO A 327 -15.39 16.80 15.31
C PRO A 327 -14.10 17.50 15.75
N HIS A 328 -13.41 18.16 14.83
CA HIS A 328 -12.22 18.93 15.18
C HIS A 328 -12.61 20.07 16.12
N ARG A 329 -11.92 20.16 17.25
CA ARG A 329 -12.18 21.15 18.31
C ARG A 329 -10.92 21.94 18.62
N ASN A 330 -11.11 23.20 19.00
CA ASN A 330 -10.06 23.96 19.66
C ASN A 330 -9.74 23.34 21.04
N SER A 331 -8.47 23.35 21.42
CA SER A 331 -7.97 22.76 22.67
C SER A 331 -8.60 23.33 23.95
N SER A 332 -9.25 24.49 23.86
CA SER A 332 -9.97 25.14 24.97
C SER A 332 -11.45 24.76 25.09
N SER A 333 -12.00 24.02 24.12
CA SER A 333 -13.42 23.63 24.16
C SER A 333 -13.66 22.50 25.17
N LYS A 334 -14.68 22.68 26.01
CA LYS A 334 -15.17 21.65 26.95
C LYS A 334 -16.43 20.94 26.43
N GLU A 335 -16.87 21.28 25.21
CA GLU A 335 -18.04 20.66 24.60
C GLU A 335 -17.79 19.17 24.36
N LEU A 336 -18.75 18.35 24.78
CA LEU A 336 -18.79 16.91 24.54
C LEU A 336 -19.96 16.58 23.62
N PHE A 337 -19.69 15.77 22.60
CA PHE A 337 -20.67 15.32 21.62
C PHE A 337 -21.21 13.93 21.97
N PRO A 338 -22.46 13.60 21.59
CA PRO A 338 -22.95 12.22 21.65
C PRO A 338 -22.04 11.25 20.89
N VAL A 339 -21.95 10.01 21.36
CA VAL A 339 -21.09 8.98 20.77
C VAL A 339 -21.95 7.96 20.03
N MET A 340 -21.60 7.66 18.78
CA MET A 340 -22.16 6.57 17.99
C MET A 340 -21.13 5.46 17.82
N VAL A 341 -21.47 4.22 18.15
CA VAL A 341 -20.57 3.06 18.10
C VAL A 341 -21.09 2.09 17.04
N TYR A 342 -20.36 1.96 15.95
CA TYR A 342 -20.71 1.07 14.83
C TYR A 342 -20.13 -0.33 15.02
N ILE A 343 -21.00 -1.32 14.89
CA ILE A 343 -20.68 -2.75 14.85
C ILE A 343 -20.98 -3.25 13.44
N HIS A 344 -19.94 -3.69 12.73
CA HIS A 344 -20.09 -4.13 11.33
C HIS A 344 -20.84 -5.47 11.22
N GLY A 345 -21.45 -5.71 10.06
CA GLY A 345 -22.07 -6.99 9.70
C GLY A 345 -21.09 -8.00 9.10
N GLY A 346 -21.63 -8.99 8.36
CA GLY A 346 -20.85 -10.04 7.69
C GLY A 346 -21.01 -11.44 8.30
N GLY A 347 -22.21 -11.75 8.81
CA GLY A 347 -22.58 -13.10 9.25
C GLY A 347 -21.77 -13.67 10.41
N TYR A 348 -21.00 -12.84 11.12
CA TYR A 348 -19.98 -13.26 12.10
C TYR A 348 -18.76 -13.98 11.51
N GLU A 349 -18.71 -14.17 10.19
CA GLU A 349 -17.64 -14.90 9.47
C GLU A 349 -16.65 -13.98 8.79
N ALA A 350 -17.10 -12.82 8.31
CA ALA A 350 -16.28 -11.82 7.62
C ALA A 350 -16.68 -10.38 7.98
N GLY A 351 -15.87 -9.40 7.56
CA GLY A 351 -16.18 -7.98 7.70
C GLY A 351 -15.11 -7.15 8.40
N THR A 352 -15.26 -5.83 8.25
CA THR A 352 -14.34 -4.84 8.83
C THR A 352 -14.98 -3.44 8.80
N PRO A 353 -14.69 -2.55 9.78
CA PRO A 353 -15.07 -1.14 9.67
C PRO A 353 -14.22 -0.38 8.65
N ALA A 354 -13.13 -0.95 8.12
CA ALA A 354 -12.28 -0.28 7.12
C ALA A 354 -13.02 0.04 5.82
N VAL A 355 -14.05 -0.74 5.46
CA VAL A 355 -14.91 -0.50 4.29
C VAL A 355 -16.06 0.48 4.56
N SER A 356 -16.18 1.01 5.78
CA SER A 356 -17.22 1.95 6.20
C SER A 356 -16.63 3.33 6.45
N PRO A 357 -16.73 4.28 5.50
CA PRO A 357 -16.14 5.61 5.64
C PRO A 357 -16.69 6.36 6.86
N GLY A 358 -15.81 6.67 7.83
CA GLY A 358 -16.20 7.33 9.08
C GLY A 358 -16.04 8.86 9.09
N ASP A 359 -15.39 9.45 8.08
CA ASP A 359 -14.95 10.85 8.16
C ASP A 359 -16.09 11.89 8.05
N VAL A 360 -17.30 11.51 7.62
CA VAL A 360 -18.37 12.47 7.23
C VAL A 360 -19.44 12.64 8.30
N ILE A 361 -19.89 11.57 8.96
CA ILE A 361 -20.93 11.67 10.00
C ILE A 361 -20.56 12.60 11.18
N PRO A 362 -19.29 12.75 11.60
CA PRO A 362 -18.95 13.67 12.68
C PRO A 362 -19.21 15.14 12.34
N LEU A 363 -19.41 15.51 11.07
CA LEU A 363 -19.77 16.88 10.69
C LEU A 363 -21.12 17.33 11.29
N TRP A 364 -21.96 16.39 11.75
CA TRP A 364 -23.20 16.65 12.48
C TRP A 364 -23.05 16.79 14.00
N GLY A 365 -21.82 16.86 14.52
CA GLY A 365 -21.60 17.04 15.96
C GLY A 365 -21.79 15.76 16.76
N VAL A 366 -21.26 14.65 16.25
CA VAL A 366 -21.21 13.35 16.93
C VAL A 366 -19.80 12.77 16.85
N VAL A 367 -19.38 12.02 17.86
CA VAL A 367 -18.18 11.19 17.78
C VAL A 367 -18.57 9.82 17.27
N LEU A 368 -17.98 9.38 16.15
CA LEU A 368 -18.15 8.03 15.64
C LEU A 368 -16.99 7.15 16.14
N VAL A 369 -17.32 5.98 16.69
CA VAL A 369 -16.39 4.91 17.01
C VAL A 369 -16.75 3.69 16.17
N THR A 370 -15.78 3.09 15.50
CA THR A 370 -15.98 1.83 14.77
C THR A 370 -15.10 0.75 15.37
N ILE A 371 -15.65 -0.43 15.67
CA ILE A 371 -14.91 -1.49 16.37
C ILE A 371 -14.68 -2.71 15.46
N GLN A 372 -13.56 -3.39 15.67
CA GLN A 372 -13.35 -4.78 15.22
C GLN A 372 -13.69 -5.76 16.36
N TYR A 373 -14.03 -6.99 16.00
CA TYR A 373 -14.18 -8.12 16.92
C TYR A 373 -13.80 -9.42 16.21
N ARG A 374 -13.39 -10.46 16.95
CA ARG A 374 -13.00 -11.75 16.34
C ARG A 374 -14.17 -12.40 15.60
N LEU A 375 -13.86 -13.03 14.47
CA LEU A 375 -14.83 -13.64 13.54
C LEU A 375 -14.62 -15.16 13.44
N GLY A 376 -15.60 -15.84 12.84
CA GLY A 376 -15.61 -17.27 12.60
C GLY A 376 -15.18 -18.11 13.80
N PRO A 377 -14.37 -19.16 13.62
CA PRO A 377 -13.89 -20.00 14.72
C PRO A 377 -13.12 -19.23 15.79
N PHE A 378 -12.38 -18.17 15.43
CA PHE A 378 -11.62 -17.37 16.40
C PHE A 378 -12.53 -16.59 17.36
N GLY A 379 -13.71 -16.17 16.89
CA GLY A 379 -14.70 -15.46 17.69
C GLY A 379 -15.71 -16.36 18.39
N PHE A 380 -16.06 -17.51 17.79
CA PHE A 380 -17.30 -18.20 18.15
C PHE A 380 -17.17 -19.71 18.38
N ILE A 381 -15.96 -20.29 18.30
CA ILE A 381 -15.78 -21.71 18.64
C ILE A 381 -16.23 -22.02 20.08
N THR A 382 -16.99 -23.10 20.24
CA THR A 382 -17.48 -23.55 21.54
C THR A 382 -17.47 -25.07 21.63
N SER A 383 -17.17 -25.61 22.81
CA SER A 383 -17.37 -27.02 23.16
C SER A 383 -18.67 -27.24 23.94
N GLY A 384 -19.44 -26.18 24.19
CA GLY A 384 -20.62 -26.21 25.06
C GLY A 384 -20.30 -26.40 26.55
N ASP A 385 -19.02 -26.43 26.93
CA ASP A 385 -18.56 -26.60 28.30
C ASP A 385 -17.70 -25.42 28.79
N VAL A 386 -17.26 -25.49 30.06
CA VAL A 386 -16.48 -24.42 30.69
C VAL A 386 -15.07 -24.24 30.10
N LYS A 387 -14.57 -25.17 29.28
CA LYS A 387 -13.22 -25.10 28.70
C LYS A 387 -13.20 -24.23 27.45
N ALA A 388 -14.26 -24.26 26.64
CA ALA A 388 -14.46 -23.34 25.53
C ALA A 388 -15.92 -22.86 25.51
N PRO A 389 -16.29 -21.89 26.36
CA PRO A 389 -17.69 -21.43 26.49
C PRO A 389 -18.20 -20.63 25.29
N GLY A 390 -17.34 -20.28 24.33
CA GLY A 390 -17.68 -19.53 23.12
C GLY A 390 -17.90 -18.04 23.32
N ASN A 391 -18.51 -17.41 22.31
CA ASN A 391 -18.87 -15.98 22.30
C ASN A 391 -17.71 -15.00 22.54
N TYR A 392 -16.48 -15.37 22.21
CA TYR A 392 -15.31 -14.51 22.35
C TYR A 392 -15.44 -13.21 21.54
N GLY A 393 -15.98 -13.27 20.33
CA GLY A 393 -16.28 -12.10 19.51
C GLY A 393 -17.28 -11.14 20.18
N MET A 394 -18.31 -11.66 20.86
CA MET A 394 -19.23 -10.84 21.65
C MET A 394 -18.54 -10.21 22.87
N LEU A 395 -17.63 -10.94 23.51
CA LEU A 395 -16.84 -10.41 24.63
C LEU A 395 -15.87 -9.31 24.17
N ASP A 396 -15.35 -9.38 22.94
CA ASP A 396 -14.55 -8.30 22.33
C ASP A 396 -15.38 -7.02 22.20
N GLN A 397 -16.63 -7.13 21.73
CA GLN A 397 -17.54 -5.99 21.63
C GLN A 397 -17.82 -5.36 23.01
N VAL A 398 -18.02 -6.18 24.05
CA VAL A 398 -18.18 -5.71 25.43
C VAL A 398 -16.93 -4.96 25.91
N GLU A 399 -15.74 -5.48 25.62
CA GLU A 399 -14.48 -4.86 26.03
C GLU A 399 -14.23 -3.53 25.30
N ALA A 400 -14.57 -3.44 24.01
CA ALA A 400 -14.54 -2.19 23.27
C ALA A 400 -15.50 -1.14 23.87
N LEU A 401 -16.72 -1.53 24.28
CA LEU A 401 -17.66 -0.64 24.95
C LEU A 401 -17.14 -0.13 26.31
N LYS A 402 -16.48 -1.00 27.10
CA LYS A 402 -15.79 -0.55 28.32
C LYS A 402 -14.64 0.39 28.02
N TRP A 403 -13.89 0.16 26.95
CA TRP A 403 -12.83 1.07 26.53
C TRP A 403 -13.41 2.46 26.23
N ILE A 404 -14.52 2.52 25.50
CA ILE A 404 -15.21 3.77 25.14
C ILE A 404 -15.63 4.53 26.41
N GLN A 405 -16.32 3.86 27.34
CA GLN A 405 -16.71 4.45 28.62
C GLN A 405 -15.52 5.05 29.39
N ASN A 406 -14.36 4.41 29.32
CA ASN A 406 -13.18 4.80 30.09
C ASN A 406 -12.28 5.85 29.40
N ASN A 407 -12.43 6.08 28.09
CA ASN A 407 -11.44 6.82 27.29
C ASN A 407 -12.02 7.84 26.29
N ILE A 408 -13.33 7.91 26.05
CA ILE A 408 -13.86 8.70 24.93
C ILE A 408 -13.89 10.23 25.17
N GLU A 409 -13.89 10.67 26.43
CA GLU A 409 -13.97 12.10 26.79
C GLU A 409 -12.80 12.96 26.26
N PRO A 410 -11.53 12.53 26.35
CA PRO A 410 -10.41 13.19 25.67
C PRO A 410 -10.64 13.42 24.17
N PHE A 411 -11.31 12.49 23.49
CA PHE A 411 -11.66 12.63 22.07
C PHE A 411 -12.88 13.53 21.85
N GLY A 412 -13.56 13.96 22.91
CA GLY A 412 -14.74 14.84 22.84
C GLY A 412 -16.07 14.13 22.82
N GLY A 413 -16.09 12.84 23.15
CA GLY A 413 -17.32 12.09 23.33
C GLY A 413 -17.88 12.24 24.74
N ASN A 414 -19.20 12.27 24.85
CA ASN A 414 -19.91 12.17 26.11
C ASN A 414 -20.15 10.69 26.46
N SER A 415 -19.43 10.17 27.45
CA SER A 415 -19.55 8.80 27.96
C SER A 415 -20.97 8.47 28.48
N SER A 416 -21.74 9.48 28.89
CA SER A 416 -23.13 9.35 29.34
C SER A 416 -24.17 9.45 28.21
N ALA A 417 -23.74 9.53 26.94
CA ALA A 417 -24.62 9.62 25.78
C ALA A 417 -24.10 8.78 24.61
N VAL A 418 -23.98 7.47 24.87
CA VAL A 418 -23.48 6.47 23.90
C VAL A 418 -24.63 5.73 23.23
N THR A 419 -24.62 5.67 21.90
CA THR A 419 -25.57 4.93 21.06
C THR A 419 -24.82 3.83 20.30
N ILE A 420 -25.26 2.57 20.41
CA ILE A 420 -24.73 1.48 19.58
C ILE A 420 -25.60 1.30 18.33
N PHE A 421 -24.99 0.99 17.19
CA PHE A 421 -25.72 0.66 15.97
C PHE A 421 -24.97 -0.33 15.09
N GLY A 422 -25.72 -1.11 14.30
CA GLY A 422 -25.15 -2.10 13.41
C GLY A 422 -26.11 -2.53 12.31
N GLU A 423 -25.56 -3.21 11.30
CA GLU A 423 -26.27 -3.73 10.13
C GLU A 423 -26.10 -5.25 10.06
N SER A 424 -27.15 -5.99 9.67
CA SER A 424 -27.14 -7.45 9.54
C SER A 424 -26.64 -8.14 10.83
N ALA A 425 -25.56 -8.92 10.79
CA ALA A 425 -24.92 -9.51 11.97
C ALA A 425 -24.55 -8.46 13.04
N GLY A 426 -24.19 -7.24 12.63
CA GLY A 426 -23.97 -6.12 13.55
C GLY A 426 -25.27 -5.64 14.19
N GLY A 427 -26.39 -5.70 13.46
CA GLY A 427 -27.73 -5.45 13.99
C GLY A 427 -28.14 -6.53 15.01
N SER A 428 -27.95 -7.80 14.70
CA SER A 428 -28.19 -8.87 15.69
C SER A 428 -27.27 -8.75 16.90
N SER A 429 -26.01 -8.33 16.73
CA SER A 429 -25.12 -7.99 17.85
C SER A 429 -25.69 -6.89 18.74
N VAL A 430 -26.28 -5.82 18.18
CA VAL A 430 -26.96 -4.78 18.97
C VAL A 430 -28.08 -5.39 19.84
N GLY A 431 -28.91 -6.27 19.27
CA GLY A 431 -29.95 -7.01 20.01
C GLY A 431 -29.37 -7.86 21.14
N LEU A 432 -28.34 -8.66 20.86
CA LEU A 432 -27.69 -9.52 21.86
C LEU A 432 -27.01 -8.71 22.98
N LEU A 433 -26.42 -7.55 22.66
CA LEU A 433 -25.82 -6.65 23.64
C LEU A 433 -26.87 -5.94 24.51
N LEU A 434 -28.10 -5.72 24.03
CA LEU A 434 -29.21 -5.24 24.86
C LEU A 434 -29.65 -6.26 25.91
N LEU A 435 -29.56 -7.55 25.60
CA LEU A 435 -29.93 -8.64 26.51
C LEU A 435 -28.84 -8.95 27.55
N SER A 436 -27.57 -8.70 27.21
CA SER A 436 -26.44 -9.12 28.05
C SER A 436 -26.34 -8.33 29.36
N PRO A 437 -26.21 -8.97 30.54
CA PRO A 437 -25.96 -8.26 31.79
C PRO A 437 -24.57 -7.60 31.83
N LEU A 438 -23.64 -8.02 30.98
CA LEU A 438 -22.26 -7.51 30.93
C LEU A 438 -22.17 -6.08 30.35
N THR A 439 -23.21 -5.63 29.65
CA THR A 439 -23.27 -4.31 29.01
C THR A 439 -24.03 -3.27 29.82
N LYS A 440 -24.48 -3.63 31.03
CA LYS A 440 -25.26 -2.73 31.89
C LYS A 440 -24.53 -1.41 32.12
N GLY A 441 -25.13 -0.32 31.65
CA GLY A 441 -24.60 1.05 31.78
C GLY A 441 -23.49 1.41 30.79
N LEU A 442 -23.20 0.57 29.79
CA LEU A 442 -22.17 0.88 28.78
C LEU A 442 -22.70 1.71 27.59
N PHE A 443 -24.01 1.70 27.34
CA PHE A 443 -24.67 2.50 26.31
C PHE A 443 -26.11 2.87 26.72
N HIS A 444 -26.72 3.79 25.97
CA HIS A 444 -27.96 4.49 26.33
C HIS A 444 -29.04 4.40 25.24
N HIS A 445 -28.65 4.28 23.97
CA HIS A 445 -29.57 4.06 22.85
C HIS A 445 -29.03 2.98 21.90
N ALA A 446 -29.90 2.43 21.08
CA ALA A 446 -29.59 1.33 20.15
C ALA A 446 -30.33 1.49 18.82
N ILE A 447 -29.67 1.15 17.70
CA ILE A 447 -30.26 1.12 16.36
C ILE A 447 -29.89 -0.21 15.68
N SER A 448 -30.89 -0.97 15.24
CA SER A 448 -30.70 -2.28 14.61
C SER A 448 -31.17 -2.23 13.16
N ASN A 449 -30.26 -2.28 12.20
CA ASN A 449 -30.58 -2.25 10.78
C ASN A 449 -30.56 -3.66 10.19
N SER A 450 -31.68 -4.12 9.65
CA SER A 450 -31.77 -5.38 8.88
C SER A 450 -31.18 -6.63 9.58
N GLY A 451 -31.20 -6.67 10.90
CA GLY A 451 -30.78 -7.80 11.71
C GLY A 451 -31.17 -7.57 13.18
N VAL A 452 -31.58 -8.63 13.87
CA VAL A 452 -32.01 -8.62 15.28
C VAL A 452 -31.62 -9.94 15.96
N ASP A 453 -31.70 -10.01 17.29
CA ASP A 453 -31.37 -11.19 18.11
C ASP A 453 -32.22 -12.44 17.82
N LEU A 454 -33.40 -12.26 17.20
CA LEU A 454 -34.26 -13.37 16.74
C LEU A 454 -34.06 -13.74 15.26
N SER A 455 -33.12 -13.10 14.56
CA SER A 455 -32.79 -13.49 13.19
C SER A 455 -32.22 -14.93 13.19
N PRO A 456 -32.56 -15.78 12.20
CA PRO A 456 -32.11 -17.18 12.19
C PRO A 456 -30.58 -17.37 12.21
N PHE A 457 -29.83 -16.36 11.75
CA PHE A 457 -28.38 -16.34 11.75
C PHE A 457 -27.75 -15.73 13.02
N ALA A 458 -28.56 -15.23 13.97
CA ALA A 458 -28.07 -14.51 15.14
C ALA A 458 -27.52 -15.43 16.24
N ILE A 459 -28.02 -16.66 16.32
CA ILE A 459 -27.67 -17.64 17.35
C ILE A 459 -27.48 -19.03 16.71
N GLY A 460 -26.42 -19.74 17.10
CA GLY A 460 -26.23 -21.14 16.74
C GLY A 460 -27.15 -22.06 17.56
N SER A 461 -27.60 -23.16 16.97
CA SER A 461 -28.43 -24.15 17.67
C SER A 461 -27.58 -25.19 18.41
N ASN A 462 -28.06 -25.73 19.53
CA ASN A 462 -27.38 -26.80 20.27
C ASN A 462 -27.28 -28.13 19.50
N GLU A 463 -27.90 -28.24 18.31
CA GLU A 463 -27.83 -29.45 17.48
C GLU A 463 -26.56 -29.50 16.59
N GLU A 464 -25.78 -28.41 16.55
CA GLU A 464 -24.57 -28.27 15.73
C GLU A 464 -23.24 -28.41 16.51
N VAL A 465 -23.27 -28.73 17.81
CA VAL A 465 -22.09 -28.92 18.68
C VAL A 465 -21.76 -30.39 18.90
#